data_AF-A0A7V6UWZ7-F1
#
_entry.id   AF-A0A7V6UWZ7-F1
#
_cell.length_a   1.000
_cell.length_b   1.000
_cell.length_c   1.000
_cell.angle_alpha   90.00
_cell.angle_beta   90.00
_cell.angle_gamma   90.00
#
_symmetry.space_group_name_H-M   'P 1'
#
loop_
_entity.id
_entity.type
_entity.pdbx_description
1 polymer ?
#
loop_
_entity_poly.entity_id
_entity_poly.type
_entity_poly.pdbx_seq_one_letter_code
_entity_poly.pdbx_strand_id
1 'polypeptide(L)'
;MNRQNTRMNTTKHQDEYQIVCQYLVRAGLVVLAQDPVGQGERLSYYEKSLGKTTVRWGTEEHDYAGSQCYPLGDSLARYFVHDAMRGIDYLCTRPEVDPQKIGVTGNSGGGTQTSLLMICDPRVAAAAPATFIMNRQSYMYAGGAQDAEQVWSGMTAFGFDHEDILLMMAPKPVLVLAAKYDFFPIEGTRRTFERSRRFWSLFGKEENIRIFEDDSEHKYTRAMAKKAAEFFSAHLLGWKAVPEDKEIEALTPSKLWCTKSGQVRGEIEDARFVFDENLQRLEEIEKTRDALQEQERKEKAIAWLGEKVFAYRVPCDLNVRHILCEQELDMTVQSSMWWTQEGILNSSLTFRNYRFLGKKLPVTIAVWDGGTTQLQPHAGWIRETCSKGRAVMVLDVSGAGNLMPNSLNCYPPLQFYGVIHKLANDLMWINDSLAAMRVFDVMRALDALDYFDYIDKENIRIYAYGHQGVYGQLAAVLDKRIKRVEVVEGIGSYKSWVASRYYDPYDVMSIVIPGMLKYFDLPDLERWGFLNRADFMKG
;
A
#
# COMPACT_ATOMS: atom_id res chain seq x y z
N MET A 1 1.83 -18.17 28.98
CA MET A 1 1.87 -16.97 29.85
C MET A 1 1.50 -15.75 29.03
N ASN A 2 0.31 -15.20 29.29
CA ASN A 2 -0.28 -14.07 28.57
C ASN A 2 0.53 -12.77 28.78
N ARG A 3 1.13 -12.24 27.70
CA ARG A 3 1.67 -10.86 27.63
C ARG A 3 0.95 -10.02 26.55
N GLN A 4 -0.37 -10.18 26.42
CA GLN A 4 -1.14 -9.50 25.35
C GLN A 4 -2.09 -8.39 25.83
N ASN A 5 -2.07 -7.98 27.10
CA ASN A 5 -3.12 -7.10 27.63
C ASN A 5 -2.70 -5.75 28.25
N THR A 6 -1.52 -5.19 27.92
CA THR A 6 -1.12 -3.84 28.40
C THR A 6 -0.16 -3.07 27.47
N ARG A 7 -0.21 -3.23 26.14
CA ARG A 7 0.36 -2.18 25.27
C ARG A 7 -0.72 -1.14 25.03
N MET A 8 -0.68 -0.05 25.81
CA MET A 8 -1.50 1.14 25.56
C MET A 8 -1.25 1.63 24.12
N ASN A 9 -2.21 2.32 23.51
CA ASN A 9 -2.12 2.90 22.16
C ASN A 9 -1.04 3.99 22.15
N THR A 10 0.19 3.64 21.75
CA THR A 10 1.39 4.32 22.30
C THR A 10 2.14 5.16 21.28
N THR A 11 1.84 6.45 21.33
CA THR A 11 2.46 7.60 20.66
C THR A 11 3.15 8.47 21.71
N LYS A 12 2.76 9.76 21.87
CA LYS A 12 3.22 10.65 22.94
C LYS A 12 3.09 10.03 24.35
N HIS A 13 2.23 9.02 24.51
CA HIS A 13 2.04 8.26 25.75
C HIS A 13 3.13 7.23 26.06
N GLN A 14 3.93 6.81 25.08
CA GLN A 14 4.95 5.78 25.25
C GLN A 14 6.14 6.31 26.03
N ASP A 15 6.62 5.56 27.02
CA ASP A 15 7.76 5.92 27.85
C ASP A 15 8.98 6.36 27.03
N GLU A 16 9.31 5.62 25.97
CA GLU A 16 10.41 5.94 25.06
C GLU A 16 10.30 7.34 24.45
N TYR A 17 9.13 7.69 23.91
CA TYR A 17 8.94 8.98 23.26
C TYR A 17 8.83 10.13 24.27
N GLN A 18 8.28 9.87 25.45
CA GLN A 18 8.31 10.82 26.57
C GLN A 18 9.74 11.12 27.01
N ILE A 19 10.59 10.09 27.10
CA ILE A 19 12.01 10.22 27.45
C ILE A 19 12.74 11.06 26.39
N VAL A 20 12.49 10.85 25.09
CA VAL A 20 13.04 11.68 24.01
C VAL A 20 12.66 13.16 24.20
N CYS A 21 11.37 13.44 24.41
CA CYS A 21 10.88 14.81 24.64
C CYS A 21 11.58 15.45 25.84
N GLN A 22 11.77 14.70 26.92
CA GLN A 22 12.42 15.16 28.14
C GLN A 22 13.91 15.53 27.96
N TYR A 23 14.65 14.82 27.12
CA TYR A 23 16.02 15.21 26.76
C TYR A 23 16.06 16.50 25.96
N LEU A 24 15.17 16.65 24.97
CA LEU A 24 15.06 17.86 24.15
C LEU A 24 14.69 19.08 25.00
N VAL A 25 13.73 18.95 25.94
CA VAL A 25 13.37 20.03 26.88
C VAL A 25 14.54 20.41 27.77
N ARG A 26 15.28 19.43 28.31
CA ARG A 26 16.48 19.70 29.13
C ARG A 26 17.62 20.36 28.35
N ALA A 27 17.63 20.24 27.03
CA ALA A 27 18.54 20.98 26.17
C ALA A 27 18.12 22.45 25.92
N GLY A 28 16.97 22.87 26.46
CA GLY A 28 16.45 24.23 26.35
C GLY A 28 15.43 24.44 25.22
N LEU A 29 14.87 23.36 24.66
CA LEU A 29 13.92 23.42 23.55
C LEU A 29 12.47 23.30 24.03
N VAL A 30 11.57 24.04 23.39
CA VAL A 30 10.13 23.76 23.48
C VAL A 30 9.84 22.54 22.58
N VAL A 31 9.08 21.57 23.10
CA VAL A 31 8.78 20.31 22.39
C VAL A 31 7.27 20.10 22.32
N LEU A 32 6.77 19.87 21.10
CA LEU A 32 5.43 19.36 20.85
C LEU A 32 5.54 17.91 20.38
N ALA A 33 4.86 17.01 21.09
CA ALA A 33 4.61 15.64 20.64
C ALA A 33 3.12 15.50 20.30
N GLN A 34 2.82 15.02 19.09
CA GLN A 34 1.46 14.88 18.60
C GLN A 34 1.05 13.42 18.43
N ASP A 35 -0.25 13.17 18.46
CA ASP A 35 -0.81 11.88 18.07
C ASP A 35 -1.00 11.85 16.54
N PRO A 36 -0.32 10.95 15.81
CA PRO A 36 -0.66 10.67 14.42
C PRO A 36 -2.04 10.00 14.32
N VAL A 37 -2.55 9.94 13.09
CA VAL A 37 -3.76 9.21 12.76
C VAL A 37 -3.66 7.76 13.25
N GLY A 38 -4.73 7.24 13.86
CA GLY A 38 -4.83 5.83 14.26
C GLY A 38 -4.01 5.44 15.49
N GLN A 39 -3.54 6.43 16.25
CA GLN A 39 -2.80 6.20 17.47
C GLN A 39 -3.12 7.27 18.55
N GLY A 40 -2.69 7.03 19.80
CA GLY A 40 -2.95 7.93 20.92
C GLY A 40 -4.45 8.20 21.12
N GLU A 41 -4.84 9.47 21.19
CA GLU A 41 -6.24 9.90 21.32
C GLU A 41 -6.99 9.95 19.97
N ARG A 42 -6.36 9.55 18.87
CA ARG A 42 -6.88 9.70 17.49
C ARG A 42 -7.14 8.36 16.80
N LEU A 43 -7.65 7.38 17.53
CA LEU A 43 -8.09 6.12 16.92
C LEU A 43 -9.33 6.35 16.05
N SER A 44 -9.23 6.06 14.75
CA SER A 44 -10.31 6.32 13.78
C SER A 44 -11.47 5.33 13.93
N TYR A 45 -11.19 4.15 14.48
CA TYR A 45 -12.15 3.05 14.67
C TYR A 45 -12.50 2.81 16.14
N TYR A 46 -12.38 3.84 16.99
CA TYR A 46 -12.91 3.82 18.34
C TYR A 46 -14.44 3.94 18.34
N GLU A 47 -15.12 2.99 18.98
CA GLU A 47 -16.57 2.98 19.14
C GLU A 47 -16.94 3.35 20.57
N LYS A 48 -17.51 4.55 20.75
CA LYS A 48 -17.92 5.08 22.06
C LYS A 48 -18.90 4.17 22.80
N SER A 49 -19.84 3.57 22.07
CA SER A 49 -20.84 2.63 22.63
C SER A 49 -20.21 1.36 23.19
N LEU A 50 -19.05 0.96 22.68
CA LEU A 50 -18.31 -0.24 23.09
C LEU A 50 -17.12 0.08 24.00
N GLY A 51 -16.71 1.34 24.09
CA GLY A 51 -15.53 1.78 24.83
C GLY A 51 -14.20 1.22 24.30
N LYS A 52 -14.15 0.75 23.04
CA LYS A 52 -12.99 0.08 22.46
C LYS A 52 -12.85 0.35 20.96
N THR A 53 -11.66 0.07 20.42
CA THR A 53 -11.42 0.07 18.97
C THR A 53 -11.93 -1.22 18.32
N THR A 54 -12.48 -1.12 17.11
CA THR A 54 -13.01 -2.24 16.30
C THR A 54 -12.03 -2.70 15.22
N VAL A 55 -11.12 -1.84 14.79
CA VAL A 55 -9.94 -2.16 13.98
C VAL A 55 -8.71 -2.04 14.86
N ARG A 56 -7.71 -2.92 14.68
CA ARG A 56 -6.50 -2.88 15.49
C ARG A 56 -5.72 -1.60 15.19
N TRP A 57 -5.40 -0.85 16.24
CA TRP A 57 -4.70 0.43 16.16
C TRP A 57 -3.28 0.33 15.59
N GLY A 58 -2.69 1.47 15.26
CA GLY A 58 -1.34 1.57 14.72
C GLY A 58 -1.29 1.14 13.27
N THR A 59 -0.23 0.41 12.89
CA THR A 59 0.07 0.21 11.48
C THR A 59 -1.01 -0.61 10.73
N GLU A 60 -1.71 -1.52 11.42
CA GLU A 60 -2.86 -2.24 10.84
C GLU A 60 -4.03 -1.30 10.53
N GLU A 61 -4.32 -0.32 11.39
CA GLU A 61 -5.30 0.74 11.12
C GLU A 61 -4.83 1.67 9.98
N HIS A 62 -3.53 1.97 9.91
CA HIS A 62 -2.97 2.78 8.84
C HIS A 62 -3.21 2.11 7.48
N ASP A 63 -2.90 0.82 7.34
CA ASP A 63 -3.14 0.08 6.10
C ASP A 63 -4.63 -0.08 5.79
N TYR A 64 -5.46 -0.28 6.81
CA TYR A 64 -6.90 -0.36 6.66
C TYR A 64 -7.49 0.96 6.11
N ALA A 65 -7.23 2.09 6.77
CA ALA A 65 -7.72 3.38 6.28
C ALA A 65 -7.02 3.81 4.96
N GLY A 66 -5.74 3.46 4.82
CA GLY A 66 -4.89 3.79 3.68
C GLY A 66 -5.28 3.06 2.40
N SER A 67 -5.72 1.81 2.49
CA SER A 67 -6.17 1.02 1.33
C SER A 67 -7.29 1.72 0.55
N GLN A 68 -8.20 2.39 1.26
CA GLN A 68 -9.31 3.16 0.65
C GLN A 68 -8.86 4.50 0.03
N CYS A 69 -7.66 5.00 0.35
CA CYS A 69 -7.10 6.21 -0.27
C CYS A 69 -6.64 5.95 -1.71
N TYR A 70 -6.13 4.74 -1.99
CA TYR A 70 -5.50 4.45 -3.28
C TYR A 70 -6.48 4.51 -4.47
N PRO A 71 -7.70 3.94 -4.45
CA PRO A 71 -8.64 4.08 -5.56
C PRO A 71 -9.02 5.53 -5.88
N LEU A 72 -8.99 6.41 -4.87
CA LEU A 72 -9.19 7.86 -4.99
C LEU A 72 -7.97 8.57 -5.60
N GLY A 73 -6.85 7.87 -5.75
CA GLY A 73 -5.57 8.40 -6.23
C GLY A 73 -4.94 9.36 -5.22
N ASP A 74 -5.18 9.10 -3.95
CA ASP A 74 -4.65 9.81 -2.79
C ASP A 74 -3.74 8.85 -1.97
N SER A 75 -3.01 9.38 -0.99
CA SER A 75 -2.16 8.60 -0.07
C SER A 75 -2.46 9.00 1.36
N LEU A 76 -2.43 8.03 2.28
CA LEU A 76 -2.59 8.28 3.72
C LEU A 76 -1.55 9.29 4.25
N ALA A 77 -0.36 9.32 3.65
CA ALA A 77 0.72 10.24 3.97
C ALA A 77 0.28 11.71 3.96
N ARG A 78 -0.73 12.06 3.14
CA ARG A 78 -1.27 13.43 3.03
C ARG A 78 -1.82 13.94 4.36
N TYR A 79 -2.48 13.07 5.13
CA TYR A 79 -3.11 13.45 6.39
C TYR A 79 -2.05 13.59 7.48
N PHE A 80 -1.08 12.66 7.49
CA PHE A 80 0.06 12.71 8.40
C PHE A 80 0.90 13.99 8.22
N VAL A 81 1.27 14.34 6.98
CA VAL A 81 2.06 15.56 6.73
C VAL A 81 1.24 16.82 7.02
N HIS A 82 -0.05 16.84 6.66
CA HIS A 82 -0.91 17.98 6.94
C HIS A 82 -1.00 18.24 8.45
N ASP A 83 -1.28 17.21 9.25
CA ASP A 83 -1.38 17.34 10.70
C ASP A 83 -0.07 17.81 11.33
N ALA A 84 1.06 17.29 10.86
CA ALA A 84 2.38 17.72 11.30
C ALA A 84 2.68 19.19 10.96
N MET A 85 2.30 19.67 9.77
CA MET A 85 2.42 21.09 9.40
C MET A 85 1.52 21.99 10.24
N ARG A 86 0.30 21.52 10.58
CA ARG A 86 -0.60 22.22 11.52
C ARG A 86 -0.02 22.26 12.94
N GLY A 87 0.71 21.23 13.35
CA GLY A 87 1.48 21.24 14.60
C GLY A 87 2.53 22.36 14.64
N ILE A 88 3.24 22.60 13.52
CA ILE A 88 4.17 23.73 13.39
C ILE A 88 3.43 25.07 13.42
N ASP A 89 2.27 25.19 12.75
CA ASP A 89 1.45 26.40 12.82
C ASP A 89 1.07 26.75 14.26
N TYR A 90 0.60 25.76 15.02
CA TYR A 90 0.27 25.94 16.43
C TYR A 90 1.50 26.39 17.24
N LEU A 91 2.66 25.73 17.07
CA LEU A 91 3.90 26.13 17.72
C LEU A 91 4.24 27.61 17.44
N CYS A 92 4.08 28.06 16.19
CA CYS A 92 4.36 29.45 15.81
C CYS A 92 3.41 30.49 16.46
N THR A 93 2.29 30.06 17.06
CA THR A 93 1.39 30.96 17.82
C THR A 93 1.86 31.18 19.26
N ARG A 94 2.82 30.39 19.74
CA ARG A 94 3.28 30.41 21.13
C ARG A 94 4.33 31.50 21.34
N PRO A 95 4.20 32.40 22.34
CA PRO A 95 5.17 33.47 22.57
C PRO A 95 6.56 32.97 22.95
N GLU A 96 6.66 31.74 23.48
CA GLU A 96 7.92 31.08 23.83
C GLU A 96 8.64 30.40 22.64
N VAL A 97 8.05 30.38 21.44
CA VAL A 97 8.61 29.71 20.25
C VAL A 97 9.12 30.74 19.25
N ASP A 98 10.37 30.58 18.81
CA ASP A 98 10.92 31.30 17.66
C ASP A 98 10.57 30.56 16.35
N PRO A 99 9.72 31.15 15.48
CA PRO A 99 9.27 30.49 14.25
C PRO A 99 10.40 30.28 13.21
N GLN A 100 11.57 30.89 13.39
CA GLN A 100 12.74 30.66 12.54
C GLN A 100 13.59 29.46 13.00
N LYS A 101 13.28 28.86 14.15
CA LYS A 101 14.12 27.85 14.81
C LYS A 101 13.35 26.54 15.06
N ILE A 102 12.68 26.03 14.03
CA ILE A 102 11.89 24.80 14.13
C ILE A 102 12.76 23.58 13.82
N GLY A 103 12.87 22.67 14.80
CA GLY A 103 13.49 21.36 14.66
C GLY A 103 12.46 20.23 14.58
N VAL A 104 12.70 19.21 13.76
CA VAL A 104 11.78 18.06 13.62
C VAL A 104 12.52 16.73 13.77
N THR A 105 11.97 15.81 14.56
CA THR A 105 12.52 14.46 14.76
C THR A 105 11.43 13.46 15.10
N GLY A 106 11.66 12.20 14.77
CA GLY A 106 10.77 11.09 15.05
C GLY A 106 11.40 9.78 14.59
N ASN A 107 10.87 8.65 15.07
CA ASN A 107 11.38 7.31 14.83
C ASN A 107 10.42 6.49 13.97
N SER A 108 10.91 5.75 13.00
CA SER A 108 10.12 4.84 12.15
C SER A 108 9.02 5.59 11.37
N GLY A 109 7.74 5.37 11.66
CA GLY A 109 6.64 6.21 11.16
C GLY A 109 6.81 7.71 11.52
N GLY A 110 7.43 8.02 12.67
CA GLY A 110 7.85 9.39 13.00
C GLY A 110 9.05 9.87 12.18
N GLY A 111 9.94 8.98 11.76
CA GLY A 111 11.04 9.27 10.82
C GLY A 111 10.51 9.52 9.40
N THR A 112 9.44 8.80 9.02
CA THR A 112 8.65 9.04 7.80
C THR A 112 8.02 10.43 7.84
N GLN A 113 7.34 10.78 8.93
CA GLN A 113 6.77 12.13 9.11
C GLN A 113 7.84 13.23 9.13
N THR A 114 8.99 12.98 9.77
CA THR A 114 10.13 13.91 9.73
C THR A 114 10.59 14.14 8.29
N SER A 115 10.67 13.07 7.49
CA SER A 115 11.03 13.11 6.08
C SER A 115 10.00 13.88 5.24
N LEU A 116 8.70 13.67 5.49
CA LEU A 116 7.63 14.42 4.83
C LEU A 116 7.69 15.92 5.15
N LEU A 117 7.97 16.29 6.41
CA LEU A 117 8.16 17.70 6.79
C LEU A 117 9.40 18.32 6.17
N MET A 118 10.51 17.57 6.04
CA MET A 118 11.71 18.03 5.32
C MET A 118 11.40 18.37 3.86
N ILE A 119 10.50 17.62 3.22
CA ILE A 119 10.09 17.87 1.83
C ILE A 119 9.07 19.03 1.74
N CYS A 120 8.05 19.03 2.60
CA CYS A 120 6.85 19.82 2.41
C CYS A 120 6.81 21.15 3.18
N ASP A 121 7.60 21.32 4.25
CA ASP A 121 7.52 22.50 5.11
C ASP A 121 8.84 23.30 5.14
N PRO A 122 8.92 24.44 4.44
CA PRO A 122 10.16 25.22 4.35
C PRO A 122 10.62 25.81 5.69
N ARG A 123 9.74 25.86 6.71
CA ARG A 123 10.05 26.38 8.05
C ARG A 123 10.96 25.46 8.86
N VAL A 124 11.09 24.19 8.47
CA VAL A 124 12.01 23.27 9.12
C VAL A 124 13.44 23.80 8.99
N ALA A 125 14.03 24.20 10.12
CA ALA A 125 15.37 24.77 10.20
C ALA A 125 16.44 23.70 10.44
N ALA A 126 16.10 22.61 11.12
CA ALA A 126 16.95 21.45 11.33
C ALA A 126 16.10 20.17 11.43
N ALA A 127 16.64 19.02 11.02
CA ALA A 127 15.91 17.75 11.10
C ALA A 127 16.78 16.61 11.64
N ALA A 128 16.17 15.68 12.36
CA ALA A 128 16.82 14.46 12.82
C ALA A 128 15.92 13.23 12.63
N PRO A 129 15.75 12.73 11.39
CA PRO A 129 14.94 11.53 11.15
C PRO A 129 15.64 10.30 11.74
N ALA A 130 14.91 9.53 12.55
CA ALA A 130 15.39 8.28 13.14
C ALA A 130 14.77 7.06 12.47
N THR A 131 15.59 6.03 12.24
CA THR A 131 15.19 4.68 11.80
C THR A 131 14.23 4.69 10.60
N PHE A 132 14.57 5.40 9.52
CA PHE A 132 13.77 5.44 8.30
C PHE A 132 14.57 5.75 7.02
N ILE A 133 15.57 6.64 7.09
CA ILE A 133 16.37 7.02 5.92
C ILE A 133 17.18 5.81 5.42
N MET A 134 16.88 5.37 4.19
CA MET A 134 17.52 4.24 3.50
C MET A 134 17.15 4.29 2.01
N ASN A 135 18.03 3.88 1.10
CA ASN A 135 17.63 3.79 -0.31
C ASN A 135 16.61 2.66 -0.56
N ARG A 136 15.76 2.85 -1.57
CA ARG A 136 14.71 1.90 -1.96
C ARG A 136 15.24 0.54 -2.36
N GLN A 137 16.34 0.48 -3.11
CA GLN A 137 16.91 -0.78 -3.61
C GLN A 137 17.29 -1.73 -2.47
N SER A 138 18.01 -1.23 -1.45
CA SER A 138 18.39 -2.02 -0.27
C SER A 138 17.16 -2.55 0.47
N TYR A 139 16.13 -1.71 0.64
CA TYR A 139 14.91 -2.12 1.32
C TYR A 139 14.12 -3.19 0.55
N MET A 140 14.04 -3.08 -0.78
CA MET A 140 13.40 -4.09 -1.62
C MET A 140 14.05 -5.48 -1.45
N TYR A 141 15.39 -5.53 -1.37
CA TYR A 141 16.14 -6.77 -1.16
C TYR A 141 16.03 -7.31 0.27
N ALA A 142 15.86 -6.45 1.27
CA ALA A 142 15.67 -6.84 2.66
C ALA A 142 14.34 -7.56 2.92
N GLY A 143 13.37 -7.49 1.99
CA GLY A 143 12.11 -8.22 2.10
C GLY A 143 11.05 -7.55 2.97
N GLY A 144 11.31 -6.35 3.50
CA GLY A 144 10.40 -5.61 4.37
C GLY A 144 9.15 -5.10 3.63
N ALA A 145 8.01 -5.10 4.33
CA ALA A 145 6.77 -4.45 3.89
C ALA A 145 6.59 -3.11 4.61
N GLN A 146 5.94 -2.15 3.93
CA GLN A 146 5.76 -0.78 4.40
C GLN A 146 4.31 -0.49 4.76
N ASP A 147 4.12 0.41 5.72
CA ASP A 147 2.82 0.95 6.10
C ASP A 147 2.31 1.92 5.02
N ALA A 148 1.00 2.09 4.89
CA ALA A 148 0.39 2.93 3.85
C ALA A 148 0.90 4.40 3.81
N GLU A 149 1.27 5.01 4.94
CA GLU A 149 1.83 6.37 4.95
C GLU A 149 3.29 6.46 4.43
N GLN A 150 3.97 5.32 4.34
CA GLN A 150 5.34 5.21 3.86
C GLN A 150 5.40 4.93 2.35
N VAL A 151 4.28 4.59 1.71
CA VAL A 151 4.20 4.29 0.27
C VAL A 151 3.86 5.57 -0.50
N TRP A 152 4.86 6.13 -1.18
CA TRP A 152 4.71 7.37 -1.95
C TRP A 152 4.66 7.05 -3.45
N SER A 153 3.44 6.82 -3.95
CA SER A 153 3.22 6.28 -5.28
C SER A 153 3.96 7.05 -6.37
N GLY A 154 4.77 6.33 -7.15
CA GLY A 154 5.52 6.84 -8.28
C GLY A 154 6.83 7.56 -7.95
N MET A 155 7.19 7.79 -6.68
CA MET A 155 8.42 8.51 -6.34
C MET A 155 9.66 7.91 -7.02
N THR A 156 9.80 6.58 -7.01
CA THR A 156 10.92 5.90 -7.69
C THR A 156 10.81 5.95 -9.20
N ALA A 157 9.59 5.84 -9.77
CA ALA A 157 9.38 6.02 -11.21
C ALA A 157 9.77 7.43 -11.69
N PHE A 158 9.59 8.45 -10.86
CA PHE A 158 10.02 9.83 -11.15
C PHE A 158 11.53 10.05 -10.94
N GLY A 159 12.28 9.03 -10.53
CA GLY A 159 13.72 9.08 -10.33
C GLY A 159 14.16 9.58 -8.95
N PHE A 160 13.24 9.69 -7.99
CA PHE A 160 13.54 10.11 -6.63
C PHE A 160 13.70 8.92 -5.68
N ASP A 161 14.58 9.07 -4.69
CA ASP A 161 14.84 8.12 -3.61
C ASP A 161 15.06 8.88 -2.28
N HIS A 162 15.43 8.20 -1.20
CA HIS A 162 15.63 8.82 0.11
C HIS A 162 16.82 9.79 0.14
N GLU A 163 17.75 9.68 -0.81
CA GLU A 163 18.76 10.71 -1.08
C GLU A 163 18.09 12.07 -1.33
N ASP A 164 17.02 12.12 -2.13
CA ASP A 164 16.31 13.36 -2.47
C ASP A 164 15.60 13.98 -1.26
N ILE A 165 15.11 13.15 -0.32
CA ILE A 165 14.58 13.63 0.96
C ILE A 165 15.65 14.44 1.70
N LEU A 166 16.88 13.93 1.78
CA LEU A 166 17.98 14.66 2.40
C LEU A 166 18.29 15.92 1.59
N LEU A 167 18.38 15.84 0.26
CA LEU A 167 18.69 16.99 -0.60
C LEU A 167 17.72 18.17 -0.45
N MET A 168 16.44 17.92 -0.13
CA MET A 168 15.47 19.00 0.18
C MET A 168 15.88 19.88 1.36
N MET A 169 16.76 19.37 2.23
CA MET A 169 17.31 20.12 3.35
C MET A 169 18.67 20.75 3.05
N ALA A 170 19.36 20.45 1.96
CA ALA A 170 20.70 21.00 1.74
C ALA A 170 20.65 22.55 1.60
N PRO A 171 21.53 23.33 2.28
CA PRO A 171 22.58 22.94 3.22
C PRO A 171 22.19 23.08 4.72
N LYS A 172 20.89 23.12 5.04
CA LYS A 172 20.36 23.14 6.42
C LYS A 172 20.86 21.92 7.22
N PRO A 173 20.94 22.01 8.55
CA PRO A 173 21.38 20.91 9.40
C PRO A 173 20.48 19.67 9.34
N VAL A 174 21.09 18.48 9.18
CA VAL A 174 20.42 17.17 9.27
C VAL A 174 21.25 16.17 10.08
N LEU A 175 20.63 15.48 11.04
CA LEU A 175 21.21 14.35 11.78
C LEU A 175 20.45 13.06 11.48
N VAL A 176 21.01 12.16 10.68
CA VAL A 176 20.45 10.82 10.47
C VAL A 176 20.73 9.97 11.71
N LEU A 177 19.67 9.48 12.36
CA LEU A 177 19.76 8.59 13.52
C LEU A 177 19.43 7.16 13.09
N ALA A 178 20.34 6.21 13.29
CA ALA A 178 20.22 4.87 12.72
C ALA A 178 20.50 3.76 13.74
N ALA A 179 19.69 2.69 13.72
CA ALA A 179 19.91 1.48 14.49
C ALA A 179 20.61 0.43 13.62
N LYS A 180 21.70 -0.17 14.10
CA LYS A 180 22.51 -1.11 13.28
C LYS A 180 21.84 -2.45 13.01
N TYR A 181 20.96 -2.90 13.91
CA TYR A 181 20.29 -4.21 13.82
C TYR A 181 18.79 -4.06 13.54
N ASP A 182 18.43 -3.02 12.78
CA ASP A 182 17.06 -2.73 12.36
C ASP A 182 16.64 -3.62 11.17
N PHE A 183 15.34 -3.76 10.94
CA PHE A 183 14.79 -4.30 9.69
C PHE A 183 14.91 -3.29 8.53
N PHE A 184 15.07 -2.00 8.85
CA PHE A 184 15.56 -1.02 7.88
C PHE A 184 17.07 -1.21 7.67
N PRO A 185 17.52 -1.62 6.48
CA PRO A 185 18.90 -2.07 6.28
C PRO A 185 19.91 -0.92 6.46
N ILE A 186 20.85 -1.10 7.39
CA ILE A 186 21.86 -0.08 7.74
C ILE A 186 22.78 0.26 6.57
N GLU A 187 23.08 -0.70 5.69
CA GLU A 187 23.81 -0.47 4.45
C GLU A 187 23.07 0.52 3.53
N GLY A 188 21.74 0.47 3.55
CA GLY A 188 20.89 1.39 2.82
C GLY A 188 21.02 2.81 3.36
N THR A 189 20.94 2.96 4.69
CA THR A 189 21.15 4.24 5.40
C THR A 189 22.54 4.83 5.12
N ARG A 190 23.60 4.04 5.30
CA ARG A 190 24.99 4.48 5.09
C ARG A 190 25.23 4.95 3.66
N ARG A 191 24.74 4.19 2.67
CA ARG A 191 24.84 4.57 1.25
C ARG A 191 24.14 5.89 0.96
N THR A 192 22.90 6.05 1.44
CA THR A 192 22.10 7.28 1.25
C THR A 192 22.77 8.49 1.91
N PHE A 193 23.29 8.34 3.13
CA PHE A 193 24.02 9.39 3.85
C PHE A 193 25.30 9.81 3.09
N GLU A 194 26.16 8.87 2.73
CA GLU A 194 27.44 9.16 2.08
C GLU A 194 27.28 9.83 0.72
N ARG A 195 26.26 9.44 -0.06
CA ARG A 195 25.92 10.11 -1.33
C ARG A 195 25.45 11.54 -1.09
N SER A 196 24.59 11.74 -0.09
CA SER A 196 23.97 13.04 0.20
C SER A 196 24.96 14.03 0.83
N ARG A 197 25.90 13.55 1.66
CA ARG A 197 26.95 14.39 2.30
C ARG A 197 27.71 15.25 1.31
N ARG A 198 28.01 14.69 0.12
CA ARG A 198 28.74 15.38 -0.96
C ARG A 198 28.09 16.70 -1.38
N PHE A 199 26.76 16.81 -1.30
CA PHE A 199 26.05 18.03 -1.64
C PHE A 199 26.26 19.13 -0.60
N TRP A 200 26.27 18.79 0.69
CA TRP A 200 26.66 19.74 1.74
C TRP A 200 28.11 20.19 1.58
N SER A 201 29.03 19.30 1.15
CA SER A 201 30.41 19.68 0.82
C SER A 201 30.48 20.74 -0.29
N LEU A 202 29.64 20.63 -1.33
CA LEU A 202 29.56 21.63 -2.41
C LEU A 202 29.09 23.01 -1.90
N PHE A 203 28.25 23.04 -0.86
CA PHE A 203 27.84 24.28 -0.20
C PHE A 203 28.85 24.78 0.84
N GLY A 204 29.97 24.08 1.06
CA GLY A 204 30.92 24.40 2.13
C GLY A 204 30.34 24.25 3.54
N LYS A 205 29.37 23.33 3.70
CA LYS A 205 28.61 23.08 4.94
C LYS A 205 28.56 21.59 5.30
N GLU A 206 29.58 20.81 4.96
CA GLU A 206 29.63 19.37 5.22
C GLU A 206 29.34 19.01 6.68
N GLU A 207 29.75 19.87 7.63
CA GLU A 207 29.54 19.70 9.06
C GLU A 207 28.06 19.73 9.49
N ASN A 208 27.18 20.28 8.65
CA ASN A 208 25.75 20.38 8.94
C ASN A 208 25.00 19.05 8.70
N ILE A 209 25.59 18.07 8.00
CA ILE A 209 25.00 16.75 7.82
C ILE A 209 25.81 15.68 8.56
N ARG A 210 25.15 14.94 9.46
CA ARG A 210 25.79 13.94 10.31
C ARG A 210 24.96 12.67 10.38
N ILE A 211 25.63 11.55 10.66
CA ILE A 211 25.00 10.28 10.99
C ILE A 211 25.43 9.86 12.40
N PHE A 212 24.48 9.35 13.18
CA PHE A 212 24.77 8.66 14.43
C PHE A 212 24.13 7.27 14.39
N GLU A 213 24.96 6.26 14.61
CA GLU A 213 24.55 4.86 14.63
C GLU A 213 24.62 4.32 16.06
N ASP A 214 23.59 3.60 16.48
CA ASP A 214 23.55 2.92 17.77
C ASP A 214 23.44 1.40 17.59
N ASP A 215 24.05 0.65 18.52
CA ASP A 215 24.04 -0.81 18.54
C ASP A 215 22.71 -1.30 19.14
N SER A 216 21.63 -1.14 18.39
CA SER A 216 20.28 -1.54 18.80
C SER A 216 19.48 -2.17 17.66
N GLU A 217 18.42 -2.87 18.04
CA GLU A 217 17.29 -3.17 17.15
C GLU A 217 16.45 -1.88 16.90
N HIS A 218 15.31 -2.03 16.22
CA HIS A 218 14.41 -0.93 15.84
C HIS A 218 13.87 -0.12 17.03
N LYS A 219 14.44 1.08 17.28
CA LYS A 219 14.11 1.90 18.46
C LYS A 219 14.67 3.33 18.37
N TYR A 220 13.97 4.30 19.00
CA TYR A 220 14.55 5.60 19.34
C TYR A 220 15.28 5.47 20.69
N THR A 221 16.59 5.22 20.65
CA THR A 221 17.35 4.97 21.88
C THR A 221 17.62 6.25 22.68
N ARG A 222 17.96 6.10 23.97
CA ARG A 222 18.41 7.23 24.79
C ARG A 222 19.68 7.88 24.23
N ALA A 223 20.57 7.09 23.63
CA ALA A 223 21.79 7.61 23.00
C ALA A 223 21.45 8.47 21.77
N MET A 224 20.54 8.00 20.92
CA MET A 224 20.00 8.80 19.80
C MET A 224 19.34 10.08 20.32
N ALA A 225 18.54 10.02 21.38
CA ALA A 225 17.84 11.17 21.94
C ALA A 225 18.81 12.24 22.47
N LYS A 226 19.88 11.84 23.17
CA LYS A 226 20.95 12.74 23.61
C LYS A 226 21.66 13.38 22.41
N LYS A 227 21.91 12.61 21.35
CA LYS A 227 22.54 13.13 20.12
C LYS A 227 21.64 14.10 19.36
N ALA A 228 20.34 13.83 19.30
CA ALA A 228 19.36 14.77 18.78
C ALA A 228 19.33 16.07 19.61
N ALA A 229 19.34 15.98 20.95
CA ALA A 229 19.36 17.14 21.83
C ALA A 229 20.64 17.99 21.68
N GLU A 230 21.81 17.34 21.61
CA GLU A 230 23.09 18.00 21.33
C GLU A 230 23.07 18.71 19.96
N PHE A 231 22.52 18.05 18.95
CA PHE A 231 22.41 18.58 17.59
C PHE A 231 21.46 19.79 17.50
N PHE A 232 20.24 19.67 18.01
CA PHE A 232 19.27 20.76 17.94
C PHE A 232 19.70 21.96 18.78
N SER A 233 20.23 21.76 19.98
CA SER A 233 20.74 22.88 20.79
C SER A 233 21.88 23.62 20.06
N ALA A 234 22.81 22.89 19.44
CA ALA A 234 23.91 23.50 18.70
C ALA A 234 23.42 24.37 17.53
N HIS A 235 22.47 23.86 16.74
CA HIS A 235 22.03 24.52 15.51
C HIS A 235 20.91 25.55 15.70
N LEU A 236 20.05 25.38 16.70
CA LEU A 236 18.92 26.28 16.94
C LEU A 236 19.22 27.29 18.05
N LEU A 237 19.97 26.90 19.09
CA LEU A 237 20.24 27.75 20.25
C LEU A 237 21.65 28.38 20.22
N GLY A 238 22.61 27.73 19.56
CA GLY A 238 23.99 28.21 19.45
C GLY A 238 24.95 27.68 20.52
N TRP A 239 24.53 26.69 21.32
CA TRP A 239 25.37 25.99 22.28
C TRP A 239 25.07 24.49 22.30
N LYS A 240 26.04 23.66 22.68
CA LYS A 240 25.85 22.21 22.78
C LYS A 240 25.38 21.83 24.17
N ALA A 241 24.13 21.38 24.29
CA ALA A 241 23.64 20.76 25.52
C ALA A 241 23.86 19.24 25.48
N VAL A 242 24.29 18.65 26.58
CA VAL A 242 24.35 17.20 26.76
C VAL A 242 23.52 16.85 27.99
N PRO A 243 22.21 16.58 27.80
CA PRO A 243 21.33 16.24 28.91
C PRO A 243 21.78 14.99 29.68
N GLU A 244 21.78 15.10 31.02
CA GLU A 244 22.03 13.97 31.92
C GLU A 244 20.81 13.04 32.02
N ASP A 245 21.03 11.80 32.45
CA ASP A 245 19.96 10.79 32.63
C ASP A 245 19.14 10.98 33.91
N LYS A 246 19.57 11.89 34.78
CA LYS A 246 19.00 12.07 36.11
C LYS A 246 17.57 12.61 36.02
N GLU A 247 16.68 12.06 36.84
CA GLU A 247 15.29 12.53 37.00
C GLU A 247 14.46 12.49 35.69
N ILE A 248 14.72 11.52 34.81
CA ILE A 248 13.89 11.28 33.62
C ILE A 248 12.98 10.08 33.88
N GLU A 249 11.70 10.36 34.08
CA GLU A 249 10.65 9.36 34.29
C GLU A 249 9.45 9.65 33.38
N ALA A 250 8.83 8.61 32.85
CA ALA A 250 7.62 8.76 32.04
C ALA A 250 6.45 9.19 32.93
N LEU A 251 5.67 10.16 32.43
CA LEU A 251 4.40 10.54 33.02
C LEU A 251 3.36 9.46 32.72
N THR A 252 2.41 9.30 33.65
CA THR A 252 1.24 8.47 33.43
C THR A 252 0.45 8.99 32.22
N PRO A 253 0.06 8.14 31.24
CA PRO A 253 -0.57 8.56 29.99
C PRO A 253 -1.78 9.51 30.15
N SER A 254 -2.61 9.31 31.17
CA SER A 254 -3.77 10.17 31.43
C SER A 254 -3.42 11.64 31.71
N LYS A 255 -2.18 11.95 32.11
CA LYS A 255 -1.70 13.34 32.28
C LYS A 255 -1.37 14.01 30.95
N LEU A 256 -1.27 13.24 29.86
CA LEU A 256 -0.93 13.71 28.52
C LEU A 256 -2.16 13.81 27.60
N TRP A 257 -3.33 13.40 28.10
CA TRP A 257 -4.57 13.48 27.35
C TRP A 257 -5.06 14.91 27.23
N CYS A 258 -5.50 15.25 26.03
CA CYS A 258 -6.22 16.48 25.72
C CYS A 258 -7.74 16.29 25.88
N THR A 259 -8.21 15.05 26.02
CA THR A 259 -9.61 14.66 26.17
C THR A 259 -9.81 13.92 27.50
N LYS A 260 -11.04 13.95 28.07
CA LYS A 260 -11.35 13.31 29.36
C LYS A 260 -11.35 11.78 29.30
N SER A 261 -11.76 11.22 28.18
CA SER A 261 -11.88 9.81 27.83
C SER A 261 -10.62 9.25 27.20
N GLY A 262 -9.67 10.11 26.84
CA GLY A 262 -8.46 9.74 26.10
C GLY A 262 -8.73 9.40 24.64
N GLN A 263 -9.88 9.79 24.08
CA GLN A 263 -10.24 9.59 22.68
C GLN A 263 -11.05 10.77 22.12
N VAL A 264 -10.55 11.38 21.04
CA VAL A 264 -11.23 12.45 20.29
C VAL A 264 -12.60 12.01 19.80
N ARG A 265 -12.70 10.83 19.16
CA ARG A 265 -13.98 10.28 18.67
C ARG A 265 -14.97 9.95 19.80
N GLY A 266 -14.48 9.79 21.04
CA GLY A 266 -15.33 9.57 22.22
C GLY A 266 -16.01 10.83 22.76
N GLU A 267 -15.46 12.00 22.45
CA GLU A 267 -15.86 13.28 23.06
C GLU A 267 -16.33 14.35 22.08
N ILE A 268 -15.74 14.43 20.89
CA ILE A 268 -16.06 15.45 19.90
C ILE A 268 -16.99 14.82 18.86
N GLU A 269 -18.26 15.21 18.89
CA GLU A 269 -19.34 14.61 18.09
C GLU A 269 -19.09 14.74 16.58
N ASP A 270 -18.61 15.91 16.13
CA ASP A 270 -18.35 16.21 14.71
C ASP A 270 -16.89 15.98 14.29
N ALA A 271 -16.09 15.24 15.07
CA ALA A 271 -14.71 14.96 14.72
C ALA A 271 -14.62 14.06 13.49
N ARG A 272 -13.92 14.55 12.46
CA ARG A 272 -13.64 13.81 11.22
C ARG A 272 -12.32 13.08 11.28
N PHE A 273 -12.28 11.90 10.67
CA PHE A 273 -11.11 11.06 10.53
C PHE A 273 -10.93 10.64 9.07
N VAL A 274 -9.89 9.86 8.77
CA VAL A 274 -9.52 9.49 7.38
C VAL A 274 -10.69 8.91 6.59
N PHE A 275 -11.52 8.05 7.19
CA PHE A 275 -12.71 7.53 6.52
C PHE A 275 -13.68 8.65 6.08
N ASP A 276 -13.95 9.61 6.97
CA ASP A 276 -14.85 10.73 6.71
C ASP A 276 -14.26 11.68 5.65
N GLU A 277 -12.93 11.83 5.60
CA GLU A 277 -12.23 12.58 4.55
C GLU A 277 -12.26 11.84 3.20
N ASN A 278 -12.10 10.52 3.20
CA ASN A 278 -12.19 9.70 1.99
C ASN A 278 -13.60 9.75 1.37
N LEU A 279 -14.66 9.80 2.18
CA LEU A 279 -16.04 10.00 1.68
C LEU A 279 -16.18 11.34 0.95
N GLN A 280 -15.68 12.43 1.52
CA GLN A 280 -15.73 13.73 0.84
C GLN A 280 -14.90 13.73 -0.44
N ARG A 281 -13.69 13.16 -0.42
CA ARG A 281 -12.83 13.03 -1.60
C ARG A 281 -13.51 12.22 -2.71
N LEU A 282 -14.23 11.17 -2.34
CA LEU A 282 -15.05 10.39 -3.27
C LEU A 282 -16.13 11.25 -3.92
N GLU A 283 -16.91 12.01 -3.14
CA GLU A 283 -17.94 12.91 -3.66
C GLU A 283 -17.37 13.95 -4.65
N GLU A 284 -16.22 14.56 -4.32
CA GLU A 284 -15.54 15.53 -5.19
C GLU A 284 -15.10 14.91 -6.52
N ILE A 285 -14.55 13.70 -6.45
CA ILE A 285 -14.12 12.93 -7.62
C ILE A 285 -15.32 12.56 -8.49
N GLU A 286 -16.40 12.05 -7.89
CA GLU A 286 -17.61 11.69 -8.60
C GLU A 286 -18.25 12.89 -9.28
N LYS A 287 -18.36 14.03 -8.57
CA LYS A 287 -18.88 15.27 -9.15
C LYS A 287 -18.06 15.72 -10.37
N THR A 288 -16.74 15.61 -10.30
CA THR A 288 -15.85 15.99 -11.41
C THR A 288 -15.99 15.04 -12.60
N ARG A 289 -16.04 13.73 -12.33
CA ARG A 289 -16.17 12.67 -13.33
C ARG A 289 -17.53 12.69 -14.00
N ASP A 290 -18.60 12.85 -13.23
CA ASP A 290 -19.99 12.82 -13.70
C ASP A 290 -20.41 14.14 -14.40
N ALA A 291 -19.57 15.18 -14.34
CA ALA A 291 -19.73 16.40 -15.14
C ALA A 291 -19.31 16.22 -16.61
N LEU A 292 -18.54 15.16 -16.93
CA LEU A 292 -18.17 14.83 -18.31
C LEU A 292 -19.33 14.16 -19.05
N GLN A 293 -19.34 14.26 -20.37
CA GLN A 293 -20.29 13.50 -21.18
C GLN A 293 -19.98 12.00 -21.09
N GLU A 294 -21.01 11.15 -21.15
CA GLU A 294 -20.87 9.70 -20.98
C GLU A 294 -19.85 9.08 -21.95
N GLN A 295 -19.87 9.50 -23.21
CA GLN A 295 -18.93 9.03 -24.23
C GLN A 295 -17.50 9.47 -23.93
N GLU A 296 -17.30 10.72 -23.51
CA GLU A 296 -15.98 11.25 -23.13
C GLU A 296 -15.43 10.52 -21.89
N ARG A 297 -16.27 10.26 -20.89
CA ARG A 297 -15.92 9.49 -19.69
C ARG A 297 -15.47 8.08 -20.06
N LYS A 298 -16.23 7.39 -20.92
CA LYS A 298 -15.89 6.05 -21.43
C LYS A 298 -14.54 6.04 -22.14
N GLU A 299 -14.30 6.98 -23.05
CA GLU A 299 -13.05 7.07 -23.82
C GLU A 299 -11.84 7.33 -22.90
N LYS A 300 -11.96 8.28 -21.96
CA LYS A 300 -10.91 8.57 -20.97
C LYS A 300 -10.63 7.37 -20.08
N ALA A 301 -11.67 6.67 -19.62
CA ALA A 301 -11.52 5.49 -18.77
C ALA A 301 -10.78 4.34 -19.48
N ILE A 302 -11.15 4.05 -20.73
CA ILE A 302 -10.49 3.00 -21.52
C ILE A 302 -9.04 3.37 -21.81
N ALA A 303 -8.78 4.63 -22.22
CA ALA A 303 -7.43 5.11 -22.49
C ALA A 303 -6.54 5.03 -21.25
N TRP A 304 -7.03 5.52 -20.10
CA TRP A 304 -6.31 5.47 -18.83
C TRP A 304 -6.06 4.04 -18.35
N LEU A 305 -7.07 3.16 -18.45
CA LEU A 305 -6.91 1.76 -18.06
C LEU A 305 -5.86 1.06 -18.94
N GLY A 306 -5.89 1.32 -20.25
CA GLY A 306 -4.88 0.81 -21.18
C GLY A 306 -3.49 1.30 -20.82
N GLU A 307 -3.31 2.60 -20.56
CA GLU A 307 -2.05 3.18 -20.12
C GLU A 307 -1.52 2.45 -18.87
N LYS A 308 -2.37 2.23 -17.85
CA LYS A 308 -1.97 1.55 -16.61
C LYS A 308 -1.66 0.07 -16.79
N VAL A 309 -2.45 -0.66 -17.58
CA VAL A 309 -2.27 -2.10 -17.77
C VAL A 309 -1.01 -2.41 -18.58
N PHE A 310 -0.71 -1.60 -19.59
CA PHE A 310 0.46 -1.81 -20.47
C PHE A 310 1.73 -1.09 -20.01
N ALA A 311 1.64 -0.14 -19.08
CA ALA A 311 2.82 0.54 -18.53
C ALA A 311 3.82 -0.46 -17.93
N TYR A 312 5.11 -0.25 -18.24
CA TYR A 312 6.24 -1.01 -17.71
C TYR A 312 6.22 -2.53 -17.99
N ARG A 313 5.27 -3.05 -18.78
CA ARG A 313 5.28 -4.45 -19.23
C ARG A 313 6.41 -4.66 -20.22
N VAL A 314 7.04 -5.82 -20.14
CA VAL A 314 8.08 -6.24 -21.11
C VAL A 314 7.62 -7.53 -21.79
N PRO A 315 6.76 -7.46 -22.83
CA PRO A 315 6.26 -8.64 -23.52
C PRO A 315 7.41 -9.46 -24.12
N CYS A 316 7.27 -10.78 -24.08
CA CYS A 316 8.20 -11.72 -24.69
C CYS A 316 7.45 -12.87 -25.37
N ASP A 317 8.18 -13.73 -26.09
CA ASP A 317 7.62 -14.94 -26.65
C ASP A 317 7.01 -15.82 -25.56
N LEU A 318 5.74 -16.22 -25.75
CA LEU A 318 4.98 -16.99 -24.76
C LEU A 318 5.71 -18.27 -24.34
N ASN A 319 6.37 -18.94 -25.29
CA ASN A 319 7.01 -20.25 -25.10
C ASN A 319 6.10 -21.21 -24.33
N VAL A 320 4.86 -21.38 -24.80
CA VAL A 320 3.84 -22.18 -24.13
C VAL A 320 4.34 -23.62 -23.93
N ARG A 321 4.19 -24.12 -22.70
CA ARG A 321 4.57 -25.48 -22.33
C ARG A 321 3.33 -26.20 -21.85
N HIS A 322 3.03 -27.33 -22.47
CA HIS A 322 2.03 -28.27 -21.99
C HIS A 322 2.75 -29.35 -21.18
N ILE A 323 2.58 -29.33 -19.86
CA ILE A 323 3.38 -30.13 -18.93
C ILE A 323 2.74 -31.51 -18.74
N LEU A 324 1.44 -31.51 -18.51
CA LEU A 324 0.69 -32.70 -18.12
C LEU A 324 -0.65 -32.71 -18.84
N CYS A 325 -1.08 -33.87 -19.31
CA CYS A 325 -2.42 -34.09 -19.81
C CYS A 325 -2.94 -35.41 -19.26
N GLU A 326 -3.85 -35.34 -18.29
CA GLU A 326 -4.44 -36.50 -17.63
C GLU A 326 -5.91 -36.64 -17.99
N GLN A 327 -6.42 -37.87 -17.91
CA GLN A 327 -7.84 -38.16 -17.99
C GLN A 327 -8.30 -38.63 -16.62
N GLU A 328 -9.26 -37.93 -16.05
CA GLU A 328 -9.83 -38.23 -14.73
C GLU A 328 -11.35 -38.07 -14.81
N LEU A 329 -12.08 -39.08 -14.32
CA LEU A 329 -13.53 -39.17 -14.49
C LEU A 329 -13.98 -38.99 -15.96
N ASP A 330 -14.83 -38.01 -16.23
CA ASP A 330 -15.33 -37.65 -17.55
C ASP A 330 -14.56 -36.49 -18.21
N MET A 331 -13.39 -36.17 -17.68
CA MET A 331 -12.63 -34.97 -18.01
C MET A 331 -11.23 -35.30 -18.51
N THR A 332 -10.73 -34.47 -19.41
CA THR A 332 -9.31 -34.31 -19.71
C THR A 332 -8.85 -33.00 -19.08
N VAL A 333 -7.76 -33.07 -18.32
CA VAL A 333 -7.15 -31.92 -17.64
C VAL A 333 -5.75 -31.72 -18.19
N GLN A 334 -5.46 -30.52 -18.68
CA GLN A 334 -4.16 -30.16 -19.22
C GLN A 334 -3.54 -29.03 -18.40
N SER A 335 -2.37 -29.27 -17.82
CA SER A 335 -1.56 -28.25 -17.16
C SER A 335 -0.65 -27.55 -18.17
N SER A 336 -0.69 -26.22 -18.17
CA SER A 336 0.13 -25.40 -19.07
C SER A 336 0.75 -24.20 -18.36
N MET A 337 1.91 -23.75 -18.85
CA MET A 337 2.58 -22.53 -18.41
C MET A 337 3.17 -21.75 -19.58
N TRP A 338 3.28 -20.44 -19.45
CA TRP A 338 3.87 -19.56 -20.46
C TRP A 338 4.40 -18.26 -19.83
N TRP A 339 5.28 -17.56 -20.55
CA TRP A 339 5.76 -16.25 -20.15
C TRP A 339 4.74 -15.18 -20.51
N THR A 340 4.20 -14.51 -19.49
CA THR A 340 3.34 -13.33 -19.67
C THR A 340 4.20 -12.12 -20.09
N GLN A 341 5.36 -11.97 -19.45
CA GLN A 341 6.40 -10.97 -19.71
C GLN A 341 7.75 -11.52 -19.25
N GLU A 342 8.84 -10.81 -19.54
CA GLU A 342 10.18 -11.23 -19.11
C GLU A 342 10.23 -11.51 -17.60
N GLY A 343 10.68 -12.72 -17.23
CA GLY A 343 10.82 -13.14 -15.83
C GLY A 343 9.53 -13.50 -15.09
N ILE A 344 8.35 -13.30 -15.68
CA ILE A 344 7.05 -13.57 -15.04
C ILE A 344 6.23 -14.58 -15.87
N LEU A 345 5.68 -15.59 -15.19
CA LEU A 345 4.90 -16.67 -15.79
C LEU A 345 3.41 -16.49 -15.52
N ASN A 346 2.59 -17.06 -16.40
CA ASN A 346 1.25 -17.53 -16.05
C ASN A 346 1.22 -19.06 -16.07
N SER A 347 0.24 -19.63 -15.40
CA SER A 347 -0.09 -21.04 -15.48
C SER A 347 -1.58 -21.24 -15.55
N SER A 348 -2.00 -22.40 -16.06
CA SER A 348 -3.41 -22.78 -16.04
C SER A 348 -3.61 -24.28 -15.94
N LEU A 349 -4.82 -24.64 -15.52
CA LEU A 349 -5.40 -25.95 -15.75
C LEU A 349 -6.57 -25.80 -16.72
N THR A 350 -6.47 -26.47 -17.87
CA THR A 350 -7.52 -26.45 -18.89
C THR A 350 -8.29 -27.77 -18.87
N PHE A 351 -9.60 -27.66 -18.69
CA PHE A 351 -10.54 -28.75 -18.52
C PHE A 351 -11.42 -28.87 -19.77
N ARG A 352 -11.64 -30.10 -20.24
CA ARG A 352 -12.59 -30.43 -21.30
C ARG A 352 -13.18 -31.80 -21.07
N ASN A 353 -14.42 -32.03 -21.50
CA ASN A 353 -15.04 -33.35 -21.37
C ASN A 353 -14.52 -34.29 -22.48
N TYR A 354 -14.16 -35.53 -22.14
CA TYR A 354 -13.52 -36.45 -23.09
C TYR A 354 -14.41 -36.79 -24.29
N ARG A 355 -15.75 -36.66 -24.17
CA ARG A 355 -16.70 -36.92 -25.26
C ARG A 355 -16.54 -35.99 -26.45
N PHE A 356 -15.80 -34.89 -26.28
CA PHE A 356 -15.54 -33.88 -27.28
C PHE A 356 -14.09 -33.87 -27.79
N LEU A 357 -13.29 -34.89 -27.47
CA LEU A 357 -11.92 -35.00 -27.99
C LEU A 357 -11.92 -34.98 -29.53
N GLY A 358 -10.92 -34.30 -30.10
CA GLY A 358 -10.79 -34.09 -31.54
C GLY A 358 -11.66 -32.97 -32.14
N LYS A 359 -12.52 -32.33 -31.34
CA LYS A 359 -13.31 -31.16 -31.77
C LYS A 359 -12.67 -29.86 -31.29
N LYS A 360 -12.85 -28.79 -32.06
CA LYS A 360 -12.59 -27.42 -31.58
C LYS A 360 -13.74 -26.99 -30.67
N LEU A 361 -13.41 -26.51 -29.48
CA LEU A 361 -14.36 -26.11 -28.45
C LEU A 361 -14.21 -24.64 -28.12
N PRO A 362 -15.31 -23.89 -27.98
CA PRO A 362 -15.21 -22.55 -27.46
C PRO A 362 -14.73 -22.62 -25.99
N VAL A 363 -14.13 -21.54 -25.47
CA VAL A 363 -13.46 -21.55 -24.16
C VAL A 363 -14.07 -20.52 -23.20
N THR A 364 -14.11 -20.85 -21.91
CA THR A 364 -14.24 -19.89 -20.82
C THR A 364 -12.93 -19.85 -20.04
N ILE A 365 -12.30 -18.69 -19.93
CA ILE A 365 -11.21 -18.47 -18.98
C ILE A 365 -11.84 -18.10 -17.63
N ALA A 366 -11.54 -18.88 -16.61
CA ALA A 366 -12.01 -18.64 -15.26
C ALA A 366 -10.90 -17.97 -14.43
N VAL A 367 -11.25 -16.86 -13.79
CA VAL A 367 -10.37 -16.05 -12.94
C VAL A 367 -11.06 -15.86 -11.60
N TRP A 368 -10.45 -16.37 -10.54
CA TRP A 368 -11.00 -16.32 -9.19
C TRP A 368 -9.93 -16.37 -8.11
N ASP A 369 -10.35 -16.10 -6.88
CA ASP A 369 -9.47 -16.04 -5.71
C ASP A 369 -8.71 -17.36 -5.52
N GLY A 370 -7.39 -17.31 -5.63
CA GLY A 370 -6.51 -18.48 -5.47
C GLY A 370 -6.38 -19.38 -6.71
N GLY A 371 -7.02 -19.06 -7.83
CA GLY A 371 -6.84 -19.76 -9.10
C GLY A 371 -6.94 -21.29 -8.99
N THR A 372 -5.98 -22.00 -9.57
CA THR A 372 -5.94 -23.47 -9.63
C THR A 372 -5.78 -24.16 -8.26
N THR A 373 -5.45 -23.42 -7.20
CA THR A 373 -5.42 -23.97 -5.82
C THR A 373 -6.81 -24.04 -5.17
N GLN A 374 -7.80 -23.36 -5.76
CA GLN A 374 -9.18 -23.29 -5.26
C GLN A 374 -10.17 -23.93 -6.22
N LEU A 375 -9.87 -25.12 -6.74
CA LEU A 375 -10.75 -25.81 -7.70
C LEU A 375 -12.02 -26.41 -7.06
N GLN A 376 -11.93 -26.86 -5.80
CA GLN A 376 -13.01 -27.63 -5.15
C GLN A 376 -14.34 -26.87 -5.08
N PRO A 377 -14.39 -25.59 -4.65
CA PRO A 377 -15.63 -24.82 -4.66
C PRO A 377 -16.27 -24.67 -6.06
N HIS A 378 -15.47 -24.72 -7.12
CA HIS A 378 -15.91 -24.52 -8.49
C HIS A 378 -16.07 -25.83 -9.30
N ALA A 379 -15.79 -26.99 -8.70
CA ALA A 379 -15.76 -28.27 -9.42
C ALA A 379 -17.08 -28.61 -10.13
N GLY A 380 -18.22 -28.29 -9.50
CA GLY A 380 -19.55 -28.47 -10.10
C GLY A 380 -19.72 -27.63 -11.37
N TRP A 381 -19.38 -26.33 -11.29
CA TRP A 381 -19.46 -25.41 -12.41
C TRP A 381 -18.52 -25.78 -13.56
N ILE A 382 -17.28 -26.22 -13.24
CA ILE A 382 -16.32 -26.71 -14.24
C ILE A 382 -16.90 -27.88 -15.02
N ARG A 383 -17.40 -28.91 -14.31
CA ARG A 383 -17.98 -30.12 -14.93
C ARG A 383 -19.20 -29.77 -15.77
N GLU A 384 -20.12 -28.96 -15.24
CA GLU A 384 -21.32 -28.55 -15.97
C GLU A 384 -20.96 -27.81 -17.26
N THR A 385 -20.03 -26.85 -17.19
CA THR A 385 -19.60 -26.07 -18.36
C THR A 385 -18.93 -26.96 -19.40
N CYS A 386 -18.06 -27.87 -18.97
CA CYS A 386 -17.40 -28.83 -19.85
C CYS A 386 -18.37 -29.83 -20.48
N SER A 387 -19.38 -30.27 -19.73
CA SER A 387 -20.46 -31.13 -20.22
C SER A 387 -21.30 -30.45 -21.30
N LYS A 388 -21.27 -29.12 -21.44
CA LYS A 388 -21.97 -28.38 -22.51
C LYS A 388 -21.11 -28.18 -23.77
N GLY A 389 -19.91 -28.77 -23.83
CA GLY A 389 -19.02 -28.68 -24.98
C GLY A 389 -18.20 -27.40 -25.01
N ARG A 390 -17.85 -26.85 -23.84
CA ARG A 390 -17.03 -25.66 -23.67
C ARG A 390 -15.82 -25.99 -22.82
N ALA A 391 -14.62 -25.67 -23.30
CA ALA A 391 -13.41 -25.82 -22.49
C ALA A 391 -13.40 -24.78 -21.36
N VAL A 392 -12.86 -25.13 -20.20
CA VAL A 392 -12.66 -24.21 -19.08
C VAL A 392 -11.16 -24.10 -18.80
N MET A 393 -10.58 -22.91 -18.93
CA MET A 393 -9.21 -22.62 -18.55
C MET A 393 -9.22 -21.90 -17.21
N VAL A 394 -8.81 -22.56 -16.12
CA VAL A 394 -8.61 -21.92 -14.82
C VAL A 394 -7.23 -21.28 -14.84
N LEU A 395 -7.18 -19.95 -14.77
CA LEU A 395 -5.96 -19.16 -14.89
C LEU A 395 -5.37 -18.83 -13.52
N ASP A 396 -4.08 -19.10 -13.36
CA ASP A 396 -3.27 -18.50 -12.32
C ASP A 396 -2.62 -17.23 -12.87
N VAL A 397 -2.99 -16.10 -12.30
CA VAL A 397 -2.33 -14.81 -12.54
C VAL A 397 -1.12 -14.66 -11.61
N SER A 398 -0.26 -13.68 -11.88
CA SER A 398 0.98 -13.43 -11.13
C SER A 398 0.73 -13.34 -9.62
N GLY A 399 1.38 -14.20 -8.84
CA GLY A 399 1.22 -14.24 -7.38
C GLY A 399 -0.09 -14.85 -6.88
N ALA A 400 -0.77 -15.67 -7.69
CA ALA A 400 -1.96 -16.42 -7.30
C ALA A 400 -1.85 -17.90 -7.73
N GLY A 401 -2.61 -18.78 -7.08
CA GLY A 401 -2.59 -20.21 -7.35
C GLY A 401 -1.20 -20.83 -7.27
N ASN A 402 -0.79 -21.60 -8.29
CA ASN A 402 0.53 -22.23 -8.32
C ASN A 402 1.69 -21.23 -8.50
N LEU A 403 1.39 -19.96 -8.76
CA LEU A 403 2.37 -18.88 -8.91
C LEU A 403 2.53 -18.06 -7.63
N MET A 404 1.92 -18.49 -6.51
CA MET A 404 2.09 -17.86 -5.21
C MET A 404 3.59 -17.88 -4.81
N PRO A 405 4.23 -16.73 -4.58
CA PRO A 405 5.61 -16.70 -4.11
C PRO A 405 5.71 -17.27 -2.69
N ASN A 406 6.90 -17.79 -2.36
CA ASN A 406 7.22 -18.15 -0.99
C ASN A 406 7.12 -16.94 -0.07
N SER A 407 6.66 -17.15 1.17
CA SER A 407 6.63 -16.09 2.18
C SER A 407 8.02 -15.51 2.42
N LEU A 408 8.11 -14.19 2.44
CA LEU A 408 9.34 -13.45 2.77
C LEU A 408 9.46 -13.12 4.26
N ASN A 409 8.38 -13.32 5.03
CA ASN A 409 8.29 -13.01 6.45
C ASN A 409 7.28 -13.94 7.14
N CYS A 410 6.97 -13.69 8.41
CA CYS A 410 6.06 -14.52 9.22
C CYS A 410 4.57 -14.25 8.99
N TYR A 411 4.21 -13.29 8.15
CA TYR A 411 2.81 -12.97 7.87
C TYR A 411 2.22 -13.91 6.82
N PRO A 412 0.93 -14.28 6.93
CA PRO A 412 0.24 -15.02 5.89
C PRO A 412 0.31 -14.28 4.54
N PRO A 413 0.49 -14.98 3.40
CA PRO A 413 0.82 -14.34 2.12
C PRO A 413 -0.12 -13.22 1.65
N LEU A 414 -1.42 -13.35 1.95
CA LEU A 414 -2.50 -12.47 1.49
C LEU A 414 -2.98 -11.46 2.54
N GLN A 415 -2.45 -11.51 3.77
CA GLN A 415 -2.76 -10.50 4.79
C GLN A 415 -1.89 -9.26 4.62
N PHE A 416 -2.21 -8.19 5.34
CA PHE A 416 -1.29 -7.06 5.45
C PHE A 416 0.09 -7.54 5.95
N TYR A 417 1.16 -6.90 5.45
CA TYR A 417 2.55 -7.32 5.58
C TYR A 417 2.92 -8.67 4.95
N GLY A 418 1.96 -9.43 4.42
CA GLY A 418 2.22 -10.60 3.61
C GLY A 418 2.98 -10.27 2.32
N VAL A 419 3.51 -11.31 1.67
CA VAL A 419 4.31 -11.16 0.43
C VAL A 419 3.53 -10.46 -0.69
N ILE A 420 2.20 -10.67 -0.79
CA ILE A 420 1.38 -10.00 -1.81
C ILE A 420 1.20 -8.52 -1.50
N HIS A 421 1.00 -8.15 -0.24
CA HIS A 421 0.96 -6.74 0.17
C HIS A 421 2.31 -6.06 -0.14
N LYS A 422 3.44 -6.68 0.22
CA LYS A 422 4.77 -6.14 -0.10
C LYS A 422 4.93 -5.86 -1.60
N LEU A 423 4.64 -6.86 -2.44
CA LEU A 423 4.81 -6.73 -3.89
C LEU A 423 3.87 -5.67 -4.49
N ALA A 424 2.64 -5.55 -3.96
CA ALA A 424 1.74 -4.47 -4.34
C ALA A 424 2.34 -3.09 -4.00
N ASN A 425 2.94 -2.93 -2.82
CA ASN A 425 3.56 -1.66 -2.42
C ASN A 425 4.81 -1.34 -3.27
N ASP A 426 5.63 -2.34 -3.58
CA ASP A 426 6.80 -2.15 -4.47
C ASP A 426 6.38 -1.67 -5.87
N LEU A 427 5.27 -2.20 -6.41
CA LEU A 427 4.72 -1.74 -7.68
C LEU A 427 4.21 -0.28 -7.59
N MET A 428 3.61 0.11 -6.47
CA MET A 428 3.16 1.49 -6.28
C MET A 428 4.31 2.49 -6.31
N TRP A 429 5.50 2.15 -5.80
CA TRP A 429 6.70 3.01 -5.87
C TRP A 429 7.12 3.34 -7.31
N ILE A 430 6.89 2.41 -8.23
CA ILE A 430 7.16 2.59 -9.67
C ILE A 430 5.91 3.00 -10.47
N ASN A 431 4.89 3.55 -9.79
CA ASN A 431 3.64 4.05 -10.40
C ASN A 431 2.84 2.96 -11.15
N ASP A 432 2.92 1.72 -10.68
CA ASP A 432 2.23 0.54 -11.22
C ASP A 432 1.36 -0.11 -10.12
N SER A 433 0.64 -1.19 -10.45
CA SER A 433 -0.08 -1.98 -9.46
C SER A 433 -0.17 -3.46 -9.81
N LEU A 434 -0.33 -4.29 -8.77
CA LEU A 434 -0.50 -5.72 -8.95
C LEU A 434 -1.76 -6.06 -9.75
N ALA A 435 -2.84 -5.30 -9.56
CA ALA A 435 -4.06 -5.45 -10.33
C ALA A 435 -3.84 -5.18 -11.82
N ALA A 436 -3.10 -4.11 -12.19
CA ALA A 436 -2.79 -3.81 -13.58
C ALA A 436 -1.94 -4.92 -14.24
N MET A 437 -0.97 -5.48 -13.51
CA MET A 437 -0.17 -6.62 -13.97
C MET A 437 -1.04 -7.87 -14.17
N ARG A 438 -1.98 -8.14 -13.25
CA ARG A 438 -2.88 -9.30 -13.35
C ARG A 438 -3.95 -9.16 -14.43
N VAL A 439 -4.36 -7.94 -14.77
CA VAL A 439 -5.18 -7.69 -15.97
C VAL A 439 -4.39 -8.04 -17.24
N PHE A 440 -3.11 -7.64 -17.29
CA PHE A 440 -2.22 -8.00 -18.39
C PHE A 440 -2.05 -9.53 -18.51
N ASP A 441 -1.94 -10.25 -17.38
CA ASP A 441 -1.90 -11.72 -17.37
C ASP A 441 -3.13 -12.36 -18.03
N VAL A 442 -4.34 -11.85 -17.75
CA VAL A 442 -5.57 -12.32 -18.41
C VAL A 442 -5.48 -12.11 -19.92
N MET A 443 -4.96 -10.96 -20.37
CA MET A 443 -4.77 -10.69 -21.80
C MET A 443 -3.72 -11.62 -22.44
N ARG A 444 -2.64 -11.94 -21.72
CA ARG A 444 -1.62 -12.89 -22.18
C ARG A 444 -2.12 -14.32 -22.22
N ALA A 445 -3.07 -14.68 -21.36
CA ALA A 445 -3.78 -15.95 -21.46
C ALA A 445 -4.60 -16.05 -22.76
N LEU A 446 -5.20 -14.94 -23.23
CA LEU A 446 -5.89 -14.91 -24.53
C LEU A 446 -4.93 -15.18 -25.70
N ASP A 447 -3.72 -14.65 -25.64
CA ASP A 447 -2.67 -14.93 -26.64
C ASP A 447 -2.23 -16.40 -26.56
N ALA A 448 -2.11 -16.94 -25.35
CA ALA A 448 -1.72 -18.34 -25.15
C ALA A 448 -2.73 -19.33 -25.75
N LEU A 449 -4.02 -18.95 -25.91
CA LEU A 449 -5.03 -19.78 -26.59
C LEU A 449 -4.61 -20.17 -28.01
N ASP A 450 -3.69 -19.43 -28.64
CA ASP A 450 -3.18 -19.77 -29.97
C ASP A 450 -2.45 -21.11 -30.04
N TYR A 451 -1.97 -21.60 -28.90
CA TYR A 451 -1.17 -22.82 -28.77
C TYR A 451 -2.03 -24.03 -28.35
N PHE A 452 -3.35 -23.84 -28.24
CA PHE A 452 -4.29 -24.91 -27.91
C PHE A 452 -5.11 -25.28 -29.15
N ASP A 453 -4.66 -26.30 -29.89
CA ASP A 453 -5.24 -26.71 -31.19
C ASP A 453 -6.75 -27.04 -31.16
N TYR A 454 -7.25 -27.37 -29.98
CA TYR A 454 -8.63 -27.75 -29.71
C TYR A 454 -9.52 -26.59 -29.24
N ILE A 455 -8.99 -25.36 -29.15
CA ILE A 455 -9.76 -24.19 -28.76
C ILE A 455 -10.26 -23.44 -30.00
N ASP A 456 -11.56 -23.14 -30.00
CA ASP A 456 -12.19 -22.17 -30.89
C ASP A 456 -12.10 -20.76 -30.26
N LYS A 457 -11.41 -19.87 -30.96
CA LYS A 457 -11.05 -18.53 -30.51
C LYS A 457 -12.13 -17.49 -30.83
N GLU A 458 -13.14 -17.84 -31.63
CA GLU A 458 -14.21 -16.92 -32.01
C GLU A 458 -15.20 -16.67 -30.86
N ASN A 459 -15.21 -17.53 -29.84
CA ASN A 459 -16.17 -17.50 -28.74
C ASN A 459 -15.50 -17.71 -27.37
N ILE A 460 -14.66 -16.74 -27.01
CA ILE A 460 -13.98 -16.65 -25.72
C ILE A 460 -14.89 -15.93 -24.70
N ARG A 461 -14.99 -16.50 -23.50
CA ARG A 461 -15.71 -15.94 -22.37
C ARG A 461 -14.82 -15.84 -21.15
N ILE A 462 -15.17 -14.95 -20.22
CA ILE A 462 -14.58 -14.88 -18.90
C ILE A 462 -15.61 -15.28 -17.85
N TYR A 463 -15.22 -16.11 -16.90
CA TYR A 463 -15.92 -16.33 -15.64
C TYR A 463 -15.10 -15.71 -14.51
N ALA A 464 -15.61 -14.61 -13.96
CA ALA A 464 -14.97 -13.81 -12.94
C ALA A 464 -15.66 -14.07 -11.59
N TYR A 465 -14.95 -14.69 -10.64
CA TYR A 465 -15.50 -15.00 -9.32
C TYR A 465 -14.68 -14.36 -8.21
N GLY A 466 -15.34 -13.84 -7.17
CA GLY A 466 -14.68 -13.27 -6.00
C GLY A 466 -13.92 -11.98 -6.29
N HIS A 467 -12.94 -11.65 -5.44
CA HIS A 467 -12.20 -10.39 -5.52
C HIS A 467 -11.35 -10.30 -6.80
N GLN A 468 -10.61 -11.35 -7.12
CA GLN A 468 -9.73 -11.44 -8.28
C GLN A 468 -10.48 -11.54 -9.61
N GLY A 469 -11.80 -11.79 -9.59
CA GLY A 469 -12.65 -11.68 -10.77
C GLY A 469 -12.61 -10.30 -11.43
N VAL A 470 -12.20 -9.25 -10.70
CA VAL A 470 -12.02 -7.90 -11.26
C VAL A 470 -11.06 -7.86 -12.45
N TYR A 471 -10.03 -8.70 -12.48
CA TYR A 471 -9.05 -8.69 -13.57
C TYR A 471 -9.70 -9.08 -14.91
N GLY A 472 -10.60 -10.06 -14.86
CA GLY A 472 -11.37 -10.50 -16.01
C GLY A 472 -12.35 -9.44 -16.53
N GLN A 473 -12.96 -8.68 -15.62
CA GLN A 473 -13.84 -7.56 -15.97
C GLN A 473 -13.06 -6.45 -16.68
N LEU A 474 -11.90 -6.08 -16.15
CA LEU A 474 -11.05 -5.03 -16.71
C LEU A 474 -10.40 -5.46 -18.04
N ALA A 475 -9.98 -6.73 -18.18
CA ALA A 475 -9.44 -7.24 -19.44
C ALA A 475 -10.46 -7.17 -20.59
N ALA A 476 -11.75 -7.41 -20.30
CA ALA A 476 -12.82 -7.33 -21.30
C ALA A 476 -13.05 -5.90 -21.85
N VAL A 477 -12.64 -4.87 -21.10
CA VAL A 477 -12.67 -3.48 -21.56
C VAL A 477 -11.59 -3.24 -22.63
N LEU A 478 -10.42 -3.87 -22.46
CA LEU A 478 -9.25 -3.66 -23.30
C LEU A 478 -9.15 -4.62 -24.48
N ASP A 479 -9.77 -5.81 -24.39
CA ASP A 479 -9.65 -6.87 -25.40
C ASP A 479 -11.00 -7.33 -25.98
N LYS A 480 -11.19 -7.04 -27.27
CA LYS A 480 -12.43 -7.34 -28.02
C LYS A 480 -12.61 -8.83 -28.37
N ARG A 481 -11.58 -9.67 -28.12
CA ARG A 481 -11.70 -11.12 -28.28
C ARG A 481 -12.65 -11.71 -27.24
N ILE A 482 -12.75 -11.09 -26.06
CA ILE A 482 -13.69 -11.49 -25.01
C ILE A 482 -15.12 -11.12 -25.44
N LYS A 483 -15.98 -12.12 -25.60
CA LYS A 483 -17.37 -11.92 -26.06
C LYS A 483 -18.38 -11.78 -24.93
N ARG A 484 -18.05 -12.30 -23.75
CA ARG A 484 -18.93 -12.26 -22.58
C ARG A 484 -18.10 -12.41 -21.31
N VAL A 485 -18.44 -11.61 -20.30
CA VAL A 485 -17.98 -11.77 -18.93
C VAL A 485 -19.17 -12.12 -18.06
N GLU A 486 -19.05 -13.19 -17.27
CA GLU A 486 -19.95 -13.55 -16.19
C GLU A 486 -19.27 -13.21 -14.87
N VAL A 487 -19.93 -12.44 -14.01
CA VAL A 487 -19.40 -12.02 -12.71
C VAL A 487 -20.23 -12.65 -11.61
N VAL A 488 -19.59 -13.35 -10.67
CA VAL A 488 -20.25 -14.05 -9.55
C VAL A 488 -19.52 -13.68 -8.26
N GLU A 489 -20.24 -13.20 -7.25
CA GLU A 489 -19.65 -12.76 -5.98
C GLU A 489 -18.47 -11.77 -6.13
N GLY A 490 -18.47 -10.97 -7.19
CA GLY A 490 -17.46 -9.93 -7.39
C GLY A 490 -17.59 -8.79 -6.38
N ILE A 491 -16.56 -7.94 -6.28
CA ILE A 491 -16.54 -6.79 -5.36
C ILE A 491 -17.67 -5.76 -5.58
N GLY A 492 -18.34 -5.82 -6.73
CA GLY A 492 -19.46 -4.96 -7.11
C GLY A 492 -19.06 -3.54 -7.50
N SER A 493 -18.43 -2.79 -6.58
CA SER A 493 -18.08 -1.38 -6.78
C SER A 493 -16.94 -0.95 -5.85
N TYR A 494 -15.93 -0.27 -6.40
CA TYR A 494 -14.88 0.36 -5.62
C TYR A 494 -15.43 1.52 -4.80
N LYS A 495 -16.43 2.25 -5.31
CA LYS A 495 -17.13 3.29 -4.56
C LYS A 495 -17.77 2.71 -3.30
N SER A 496 -18.53 1.62 -3.44
CA SER A 496 -19.17 0.95 -2.30
C SER A 496 -18.16 0.45 -1.27
N TRP A 497 -17.00 -0.06 -1.72
CA TRP A 497 -15.92 -0.45 -0.82
C TRP A 497 -15.32 0.76 -0.09
N VAL A 498 -14.96 1.84 -0.79
CA VAL A 498 -14.43 3.07 -0.16
C VAL A 498 -15.45 3.70 0.78
N ALA A 499 -16.75 3.61 0.46
CA ALA A 499 -17.82 4.11 1.29
C ALA A 499 -18.20 3.19 2.47
N SER A 500 -17.59 2.00 2.56
CA SER A 500 -17.80 1.09 3.68
C SER A 500 -16.77 1.33 4.78
N ARG A 501 -17.22 1.82 5.94
CA ARG A 501 -16.33 2.01 7.09
C ARG A 501 -15.73 0.69 7.56
N TYR A 502 -16.48 -0.40 7.41
CA TYR A 502 -16.07 -1.75 7.80
C TYR A 502 -16.13 -2.67 6.58
N TYR A 503 -14.96 -3.15 6.18
CA TYR A 503 -14.73 -4.08 5.08
C TYR A 503 -13.70 -5.16 5.46
N ASP A 504 -13.63 -6.24 4.68
CA ASP A 504 -12.64 -7.30 4.85
C ASP A 504 -11.29 -6.87 4.25
N PRO A 505 -10.20 -6.72 5.05
CA PRO A 505 -8.90 -6.29 4.54
C PRO A 505 -8.13 -7.41 3.81
N TYR A 506 -8.64 -8.64 3.79
CA TYR A 506 -7.94 -9.77 3.19
C TYR A 506 -7.72 -9.60 1.67
N ASP A 507 -6.46 -9.70 1.24
CA ASP A 507 -6.01 -9.54 -0.16
C ASP A 507 -6.41 -8.23 -0.86
N VAL A 508 -6.83 -7.20 -0.10
CA VAL A 508 -7.40 -5.98 -0.70
C VAL A 508 -6.41 -5.21 -1.58
N MET A 509 -5.12 -5.28 -1.26
CA MET A 509 -4.07 -4.59 -2.02
C MET A 509 -3.86 -5.19 -3.42
N SER A 510 -4.31 -6.43 -3.65
CA SER A 510 -4.16 -7.09 -4.95
C SER A 510 -5.16 -6.64 -6.00
N ILE A 511 -6.24 -5.97 -5.58
CA ILE A 511 -7.28 -5.43 -6.46
C ILE A 511 -7.19 -3.92 -6.64
N VAL A 512 -6.23 -3.23 -6.00
CA VAL A 512 -6.08 -1.78 -6.11
C VAL A 512 -5.42 -1.37 -7.43
N ILE A 513 -6.05 -0.42 -8.14
CA ILE A 513 -5.41 0.38 -9.18
C ILE A 513 -5.47 1.85 -8.72
N PRO A 514 -4.33 2.46 -8.34
CA PRO A 514 -4.35 3.82 -7.79
C PRO A 514 -4.99 4.85 -8.73
N GLY A 515 -5.98 5.59 -8.24
CA GLY A 515 -6.67 6.64 -8.98
C GLY A 515 -7.81 6.17 -9.89
N MET A 516 -8.16 4.89 -9.90
CA MET A 516 -9.23 4.34 -10.75
C MET A 516 -10.55 5.10 -10.66
N LEU A 517 -10.98 5.49 -9.46
CA LEU A 517 -12.26 6.18 -9.25
C LEU A 517 -12.33 7.57 -9.87
N LYS A 518 -11.18 8.18 -10.22
CA LYS A 518 -11.13 9.43 -11.00
C LYS A 518 -11.66 9.25 -12.43
N TYR A 519 -11.64 8.03 -12.95
CA TYR A 519 -11.99 7.73 -14.32
C TYR A 519 -13.27 6.91 -14.42
N PHE A 520 -13.40 5.85 -13.62
CA PHE A 520 -14.57 4.97 -13.64
C PHE A 520 -14.66 4.10 -12.39
N ASP A 521 -15.80 3.43 -12.23
CA ASP A 521 -16.06 2.36 -11.27
C ASP A 521 -16.62 1.13 -12.02
N LEU A 522 -16.62 -0.06 -11.41
CA LEU A 522 -17.07 -1.29 -12.09
C LEU A 522 -18.50 -1.22 -12.66
N PRO A 523 -19.50 -0.59 -12.00
CA PRO A 523 -20.82 -0.43 -12.59
C PRO A 523 -20.85 0.40 -13.89
N ASP A 524 -19.84 1.22 -14.16
CA ASP A 524 -19.70 1.89 -15.47
C ASP A 524 -19.50 0.87 -16.59
N LEU A 525 -18.75 -0.20 -16.34
CA LEU A 525 -18.45 -1.21 -17.33
C LEU A 525 -19.72 -1.98 -17.74
N GLU A 526 -20.62 -2.23 -16.78
CA GLU A 526 -21.96 -2.76 -17.06
C GLU A 526 -22.75 -1.79 -17.94
N ARG A 527 -22.81 -0.51 -17.57
CA ARG A 527 -23.52 0.53 -18.35
C ARG A 527 -22.99 0.67 -19.78
N TRP A 528 -21.69 0.52 -19.97
CA TRP A 528 -21.04 0.63 -21.28
C TRP A 528 -21.13 -0.64 -22.14
N GLY A 529 -21.78 -1.69 -21.63
CA GLY A 529 -22.03 -2.95 -22.34
C GLY A 529 -20.85 -3.92 -22.37
N PHE A 530 -19.85 -3.74 -21.51
CA PHE A 530 -18.71 -4.67 -21.42
C PHE A 530 -19.03 -5.91 -20.59
N LEU A 531 -19.96 -5.80 -19.64
CA LEU A 531 -20.35 -6.86 -18.73
C LEU A 531 -21.81 -7.24 -19.00
N ASN A 532 -22.05 -8.51 -19.36
CA ASN A 532 -23.40 -9.04 -19.52
C ASN A 532 -23.74 -9.87 -18.28
N ARG A 533 -24.66 -9.39 -17.43
CA ARG A 533 -25.17 -10.23 -16.33
C ARG A 533 -25.74 -11.51 -16.91
N ALA A 534 -25.28 -12.65 -16.41
CA ALA A 534 -26.11 -13.84 -16.47
C ALA A 534 -27.25 -13.59 -15.49
N ASP A 535 -28.47 -13.37 -16.01
CA ASP A 535 -29.68 -13.52 -15.21
C ASP A 535 -29.70 -14.95 -14.66
N PHE A 536 -29.19 -15.14 -13.44
CA PHE A 536 -29.55 -16.30 -12.65
C PHE A 536 -30.72 -15.90 -11.79
N MET A 537 -31.88 -16.41 -12.22
CA MET A 537 -33.12 -16.39 -11.50
C MET A 537 -32.92 -16.79 -10.04
N LYS A 538 -33.68 -16.11 -9.17
CA LYS A 538 -34.16 -16.64 -7.89
C LYS A 538 -34.31 -18.16 -7.96
N GLY A 539 -33.59 -18.86 -7.10
CA GLY A 539 -33.81 -20.26 -6.73
C GLY A 539 -33.72 -20.35 -5.22
#